data_AF-A0A535IFE7-F1
#
_entry.id   AF-A0A535IFE7-F1
#
_cell.length_a   1.000
_cell.length_b   1.000
_cell.length_c   1.000
_cell.angle_alpha   90.00
_cell.angle_beta   90.00
_cell.angle_gamma   90.00
#
_symmetry.space_group_name_H-M   'P 1'
#
loop_
_entity.id
_entity.type
_entity.pdbx_description
1 polymer ?
#
loop_
_entity_poly.entity_id
_entity_poly.type
_entity_poly.pdbx_seq_one_letter_code
_entity_poly.pdbx_strand_id
1 'polypeptide(L)'
;TVILSAALKGVPVELLEASRLDGASEVMVFRRIILPLMLPTITVVATTLVIFALKAFDVVYVMTNGNFDTEVLANRMYKELFSARNYGRASAVATLLLLGIVPVLVFNLRRFRAQEAIR
;
A
#
# COMPACT_ATOMS: atom_id res chain seq x y z
N THR A 1 -11.19 -3.17 2.77
CA THR A 1 -12.19 -2.63 3.72
C THR A 1 -12.29 -3.47 4.98
N VAL A 2 -12.36 -4.81 4.86
CA VAL A 2 -12.43 -5.73 6.03
C VAL A 2 -11.36 -5.47 7.10
N ILE A 3 -10.09 -5.25 6.71
CA ILE A 3 -8.98 -5.01 7.65
C ILE A 3 -9.19 -3.72 8.46
N LEU A 4 -9.62 -2.63 7.83
CA LEU A 4 -9.84 -1.35 8.51
C LEU A 4 -11.05 -1.43 9.45
N SER A 5 -12.12 -2.11 9.03
CA SER A 5 -13.29 -2.36 9.89
C SER A 5 -12.96 -3.24 11.09
N ALA A 6 -12.09 -4.24 10.92
CA ALA A 6 -11.60 -5.06 12.03
C ALA A 6 -10.75 -4.25 13.01
N ALA A 7 -9.86 -3.39 12.51
CA ALA A 7 -9.06 -2.51 13.35
C ALA A 7 -9.91 -1.50 14.14
N LEU A 8 -10.97 -0.96 13.53
CA LEU A 8 -11.90 -0.08 14.23
C LEU A 8 -12.66 -0.81 15.35
N LYS A 9 -13.07 -2.06 15.13
CA LYS A 9 -13.69 -2.90 16.17
C LYS A 9 -12.74 -3.27 17.30
N GLY A 10 -11.43 -3.22 17.06
CA GLY A 10 -10.39 -3.45 18.07
C GLY A 10 -10.12 -2.24 18.98
N VAL A 11 -10.76 -1.09 18.74
CA VAL A 11 -10.63 0.08 19.62
C VAL A 11 -11.39 -0.20 20.93
N PRO A 12 -10.72 -0.14 22.10
CA PRO A 12 -11.36 -0.40 23.39
C PRO A 12 -12.53 0.56 23.63
N VAL A 13 -13.69 0.01 23.98
CA VAL A 13 -14.91 0.80 24.23
C VAL A 13 -14.74 1.67 25.47
N GLU A 14 -13.94 1.24 26.45
CA GLU A 14 -13.68 2.00 27.68
C GLU A 14 -12.97 3.34 27.38
N LEU A 15 -12.10 3.39 26.37
CA LEU A 15 -11.43 4.63 25.96
C LEU A 15 -12.40 5.62 25.32
N LEU A 16 -13.40 5.12 24.59
CA LEU A 16 -14.45 5.94 23.99
C LEU A 16 -15.38 6.49 25.07
N GLU A 17 -15.77 5.66 26.03
CA GLU A 17 -16.61 6.07 27.16
C GLU A 17 -15.89 7.09 28.06
N ALA A 18 -14.62 6.87 28.39
CA ALA A 18 -13.81 7.82 29.14
C ALA A 18 -13.71 9.18 28.42
N SER A 19 -13.47 9.18 27.11
CA SER A 19 -13.39 10.41 26.33
C SER A 19 -14.70 11.21 26.27
N ARG A 20 -15.84 10.51 26.37
CA ARG A 20 -17.17 11.14 26.47
C ARG A 20 -17.41 11.72 27.86
N LEU A 21 -16.96 11.04 28.92
CA LEU A 21 -17.00 11.56 30.29
C LEU A 21 -16.12 12.81 30.44
N ASP A 22 -14.99 12.87 29.72
CA ASP A 22 -14.09 14.03 29.66
C ASP A 22 -14.61 15.18 28.76
N GLY A 23 -15.81 15.05 28.18
CA GLY A 23 -16.44 16.08 27.36
C GLY A 23 -15.80 16.29 25.98
N ALA A 24 -15.03 15.33 25.47
CA ALA A 24 -14.43 15.43 24.14
C ALA A 24 -15.52 15.36 23.04
N SER A 25 -15.40 16.22 22.03
CA SER A 25 -16.28 16.17 20.85
C SER A 25 -15.94 14.96 19.96
N GLU A 26 -16.93 14.42 19.23
CA GLU A 26 -16.75 13.23 18.36
C GLU A 26 -15.60 13.40 17.34
N VAL A 27 -15.39 14.62 16.81
CA VAL A 27 -14.26 14.92 15.90
C VAL A 27 -12.91 14.87 16.64
N MET A 28 -12.88 15.29 17.91
CA MET A 28 -11.70 15.21 18.76
C MET A 28 -11.36 13.74 19.09
N VAL A 29 -12.37 12.94 19.44
CA VAL A 29 -12.23 11.50 19.69
C VAL A 29 -11.69 10.80 18.44
N PHE A 30 -12.24 11.08 17.27
CA PHE A 30 -11.76 10.49 16.02
C PHE A 30 -10.29 10.83 15.75
N ARG A 31 -9.89 12.11 15.84
CA ARG A 31 -8.53 12.53 15.50
C ARG A 31 -7.47 12.21 16.56
N ARG A 32 -7.82 12.23 17.84
CA ARG A 32 -6.86 12.05 18.96
C ARG A 32 -6.84 10.64 19.52
N ILE A 33 -7.88 9.84 19.33
CA ILE A 33 -7.99 8.49 19.89
C ILE A 33 -8.02 7.47 18.76
N ILE A 34 -9.07 7.49 17.94
CA ILE A 34 -9.28 6.46 16.90
C ILE A 34 -8.15 6.47 15.86
N LEU A 35 -7.81 7.64 15.30
CA LEU A 35 -6.81 7.75 14.24
C LEU A 35 -5.40 7.32 14.70
N PRO A 36 -4.88 7.74 15.88
CA PRO A 36 -3.60 7.25 16.42
C PRO A 36 -3.58 5.76 16.74
N LEU A 37 -4.67 5.22 17.28
CA LEU A 37 -4.78 3.79 17.56
C LEU A 37 -4.81 2.95 16.28
N MET A 38 -5.46 3.45 15.22
CA MET A 38 -5.55 2.76 13.93
C MET A 38 -4.34 2.99 13.00
N LEU A 39 -3.50 3.98 13.28
CA LEU A 39 -2.36 4.39 12.46
C LEU A 39 -1.43 3.23 12.06
N PRO A 40 -1.08 2.27 12.95
CA PRO A 40 -0.32 1.08 12.57
C PRO A 40 -1.03 0.23 11.52
N THR A 41 -2.34 0.00 11.67
CA THR A 41 -3.11 -0.78 10.70
C THR A 41 -3.28 -0.04 9.38
N ILE A 42 -3.59 1.26 9.42
CA ILE A 42 -3.73 2.12 8.23
C ILE A 42 -2.44 2.09 7.42
N THR A 43 -1.30 2.24 8.08
CA THR A 43 -0.01 2.19 7.40
C THR A 43 0.25 0.81 6.79
N VAL A 44 -0.18 -0.31 7.39
CA VAL A 44 -0.02 -1.65 6.76
C VAL A 44 -0.85 -1.70 5.47
N VAL A 45 -2.13 -1.36 5.57
CA VAL A 45 -3.06 -1.36 4.44
C VAL A 45 -2.57 -0.45 3.33
N ALA A 46 -2.10 0.76 3.65
CA ALA A 46 -1.54 1.69 2.69
C ALA A 46 -0.31 1.11 1.97
N THR A 47 0.65 0.51 2.70
CA THR A 47 1.80 -0.13 2.06
C THR A 47 1.41 -1.28 1.16
N THR A 48 0.43 -2.10 1.58
CA THR A 48 -0.08 -3.20 0.77
C THR A 48 -0.76 -2.70 -0.50
N LEU A 49 -1.55 -1.63 -0.42
CA LEU A 49 -2.17 -1.00 -1.60
C LEU A 49 -1.14 -0.44 -2.56
N VAL A 50 -0.06 0.20 -2.07
CA VAL A 50 1.04 0.67 -2.91
C VAL A 50 1.71 -0.51 -3.63
N ILE A 51 1.97 -1.62 -2.93
CA ILE A 51 2.54 -2.83 -3.55
C ILE A 51 1.59 -3.40 -4.61
N PHE A 52 0.29 -3.42 -4.36
CA PHE A 52 -0.71 -3.85 -5.34
C PHE A 52 -0.73 -2.96 -6.59
N ALA A 53 -0.67 -1.64 -6.41
CA ALA A 53 -0.60 -0.69 -7.52
C ALA A 53 0.69 -0.87 -8.35
N LEU A 54 1.84 -1.09 -7.69
CA LEU A 54 3.11 -1.38 -8.36
C LEU A 54 3.07 -2.70 -9.13
N LYS A 55 2.26 -3.67 -8.68
CA LYS A 55 2.03 -4.96 -9.34
C LYS A 55 0.86 -4.96 -10.33
N ALA A 56 0.32 -3.80 -10.71
CA ALA A 56 -0.83 -3.71 -11.62
C ALA A 56 -0.58 -4.27 -13.04
N PHE A 57 0.67 -4.67 -13.36
CA PHE A 57 1.05 -5.35 -14.60
C PHE A 57 0.08 -6.47 -14.99
N ASP A 58 -0.19 -7.41 -14.08
CA ASP A 58 -0.99 -8.60 -14.39
C ASP A 58 -2.40 -8.22 -14.87
N VAL A 59 -3.02 -7.26 -14.19
CA VAL A 59 -4.37 -6.78 -14.51
C VAL A 59 -4.37 -6.00 -15.83
N VAL A 60 -3.42 -5.08 -16.00
CA VAL A 60 -3.33 -4.26 -17.22
C VAL A 60 -3.05 -5.14 -18.44
N TYR A 61 -2.12 -6.08 -18.35
CA TYR A 61 -1.78 -6.95 -19.46
C TYR A 61 -2.97 -7.80 -19.92
N VAL A 62 -3.71 -8.41 -18.97
CA VAL A 62 -4.82 -9.31 -19.29
C VAL A 62 -6.07 -8.56 -19.74
N MET A 63 -6.40 -7.43 -19.12
CA MET A 63 -7.67 -6.73 -19.37
C MET A 63 -7.62 -5.78 -20.54
N THR A 64 -6.57 -4.97 -20.64
CA THR A 64 -6.50 -3.88 -21.62
C THR A 64 -5.28 -3.97 -22.53
N ASN A 65 -4.31 -4.80 -22.16
CA ASN A 65 -2.97 -4.82 -22.72
C ASN A 65 -2.37 -3.40 -22.82
N GLY A 66 -2.69 -2.51 -21.87
CA GLY A 66 -2.24 -1.11 -21.85
C GLY A 66 -2.97 -0.15 -22.81
N ASN A 67 -4.06 -0.58 -23.47
CA ASN A 67 -4.91 0.34 -24.25
C ASN A 67 -5.74 1.26 -23.35
N PHE A 68 -6.33 2.31 -23.93
CA PHE A 68 -7.16 3.30 -23.21
C PHE A 68 -6.40 4.04 -22.09
N ASP A 69 -5.14 4.42 -22.34
CA ASP A 69 -4.27 5.12 -21.39
C ASP A 69 -4.06 4.39 -20.04
N THR A 70 -4.23 3.06 -20.04
CA THR A 70 -3.98 2.22 -18.86
C THR A 70 -2.55 1.63 -18.82
N GLU A 71 -1.67 2.08 -19.70
CA GLU A 71 -0.31 1.56 -19.85
C GLU A 71 0.52 1.76 -18.57
N VAL A 72 1.13 0.67 -18.09
CA VAL A 72 2.04 0.69 -16.94
C VAL A 72 3.45 0.31 -17.36
N LEU A 73 4.46 0.81 -16.64
CA LEU A 73 5.88 0.62 -16.97
C LEU A 73 6.26 -0.86 -17.17
N ALA A 74 5.73 -1.77 -16.36
CA ALA A 74 5.97 -3.20 -16.50
C ALA A 74 5.38 -3.79 -17.79
N ASN A 75 4.21 -3.31 -18.22
CA ASN A 75 3.59 -3.71 -19.48
C ASN A 75 4.40 -3.17 -20.67
N ARG A 76 4.90 -1.93 -20.56
CA ARG A 76 5.79 -1.33 -21.54
C ARG A 76 7.09 -2.12 -21.69
N MET A 77 7.71 -2.51 -20.58
CA MET A 77 8.90 -3.38 -20.58
C MET A 77 8.63 -4.69 -21.31
N TYR A 78 7.50 -5.33 -21.02
CA TYR A 78 7.10 -6.59 -21.66
C TYR A 78 6.93 -6.43 -23.18
N LYS A 79 6.22 -5.39 -23.63
CA LYS A 79 6.04 -5.07 -25.06
C LYS A 79 7.37 -4.78 -25.76
N GLU A 80 8.26 -4.00 -25.15
CA GLU A 80 9.58 -3.70 -25.72
C GLU A 80 10.43 -4.97 -25.86
N LEU A 81 10.35 -5.88 -24.88
CA LEU A 81 11.12 -7.12 -24.87
C LEU A 81 10.63 -8.14 -25.91
N PHE A 82 9.31 -8.39 -25.95
CA PHE A 82 8.74 -9.49 -26.73
C PHE A 82 8.16 -9.07 -28.09
N SER A 83 7.55 -7.87 -28.19
CA SER A 83 6.96 -7.39 -29.44
C SER A 83 7.96 -6.59 -30.27
N ALA A 84 8.62 -5.60 -29.65
CA ALA A 84 9.58 -4.74 -30.35
C ALA A 84 11.00 -5.34 -30.45
N ARG A 85 11.28 -6.42 -29.69
CA ARG A 85 12.60 -7.06 -29.54
C ARG A 85 13.72 -6.06 -29.21
N ASN A 86 13.39 -4.99 -28.50
CA ASN A 86 14.33 -3.96 -28.08
C ASN A 86 14.81 -4.24 -26.65
N TYR A 87 15.82 -5.11 -26.56
CA TYR A 87 16.41 -5.53 -25.29
C TYR A 87 17.02 -4.37 -24.50
N GLY A 88 17.57 -3.35 -25.18
CA GLY A 88 18.16 -2.18 -24.54
C GLY A 88 17.12 -1.34 -23.81
N ARG A 89 16.01 -1.01 -24.48
CA ARG A 89 14.89 -0.28 -23.85
C ARG A 89 14.21 -1.09 -22.76
N ALA A 90 13.97 -2.38 -23.00
CA ALA A 90 13.41 -3.26 -21.99
C ALA A 90 14.29 -3.29 -20.72
N SER A 91 15.61 -3.41 -20.87
CA SER A 91 16.55 -3.42 -19.75
C SER A 91 16.55 -2.09 -18.98
N ALA A 92 16.52 -0.95 -19.67
CA ALA A 92 16.44 0.36 -19.02
C ALA A 92 15.16 0.53 -18.19
N VAL A 93 14.01 0.12 -18.72
CA VAL A 93 12.73 0.16 -17.99
C VAL A 93 12.76 -0.82 -16.80
N ALA A 94 13.35 -2.01 -16.97
CA ALA A 94 13.52 -2.98 -15.89
C ALA A 94 14.37 -2.41 -14.73
N THR A 95 15.47 -1.70 -15.03
CA THR A 95 16.30 -1.06 -14.02
C THR A 95 15.54 0.03 -13.26
N LEU A 96 14.75 0.86 -13.96
CA LEU A 96 13.91 1.88 -13.31
C LEU A 96 12.85 1.26 -12.39
N LEU A 97 12.21 0.17 -12.82
CA LEU A 97 11.27 -0.59 -11.98
C LEU A 97 11.95 -1.17 -10.74
N LEU A 98 13.15 -1.73 -10.89
CA LEU A 98 13.93 -2.25 -9.76
C LEU A 98 14.22 -1.14 -8.75
N LEU A 99 14.66 0.03 -9.20
CA LEU A 99 14.92 1.19 -8.34
C LEU A 99 13.66 1.70 -7.63
N GLY A 100 12.47 1.55 -8.23
CA GLY A 100 11.19 1.89 -7.59
C GLY A 100 10.73 0.86 -6.56
N ILE A 101 10.90 -0.43 -6.84
CA ILE A 101 10.39 -1.53 -6.00
C ILE A 101 11.31 -1.79 -4.79
N VAL A 102 12.63 -1.72 -4.96
CA VAL A 102 13.60 -2.06 -3.90
C VAL A 102 13.41 -1.21 -2.63
N PRO A 103 13.24 0.12 -2.68
CA PRO A 103 12.99 0.93 -1.48
C PRO A 103 11.70 0.53 -0.75
N VAL A 104 10.63 0.24 -1.51
CA VAL A 104 9.33 -0.19 -0.94
C VAL A 104 9.48 -1.54 -0.24
N LEU A 105 10.22 -2.48 -0.85
CA LEU A 105 10.50 -3.78 -0.26
C LEU A 105 11.34 -3.65 1.02
N VAL A 106 12.41 -2.85 0.99
CA VAL A 106 13.26 -2.60 2.16
C VAL A 106 12.46 -1.95 3.29
N PHE A 107 11.62 -0.96 2.97
CA PHE A 107 10.74 -0.32 3.94
C PHE A 107 9.76 -1.32 4.58
N ASN A 108 9.12 -2.15 3.76
CA ASN A 108 8.18 -3.16 4.23
C ASN A 108 8.87 -4.21 5.13
N LEU A 109 10.05 -4.70 4.73
CA LEU A 109 10.84 -5.66 5.52
C LEU A 109 11.34 -5.08 6.84
N ARG A 110 11.87 -3.84 6.84
CA ARG A 110 12.30 -3.17 8.08
C ARG A 110 11.15 -3.03 9.06
N ARG A 111 9.97 -2.68 8.54
CA ARG A 111 8.76 -2.54 9.35
C ARG A 111 8.26 -3.87 9.90
N PHE A 112 8.29 -4.93 9.09
CA PHE A 112 7.89 -6.27 9.54
C PHE A 112 8.78 -6.74 10.71
N ARG A 113 10.11 -6.57 10.58
CA ARG A 113 11.07 -6.84 11.66
C ARG A 113 10.83 -5.99 12.91
N ALA A 114 10.47 -4.71 12.74
CA ALA A 114 10.14 -3.85 13.87
C ALA A 114 8.88 -4.30 14.62
N GLN A 115 7.91 -4.89 13.92
CA GLN A 115 6.72 -5.47 14.57
C GLN A 115 7.01 -6.80 15.26
N GLU A 116 7.90 -7.63 14.71
CA GLU A 116 8.37 -8.86 15.39
C GLU A 116 9.15 -8.54 16.66
N ALA A 117 9.96 -7.48 16.68
CA ALA A 117 10.74 -7.09 17.86
C ALA A 117 9.91 -6.52 19.03
N ILE A 118 8.67 -6.11 18.77
CA ILE A 118 7.74 -5.56 19.79
C ILE A 118 6.85 -6.66 20.39
N ARG A 119 6.83 -7.85 19.78
CA ARG A 119 5.96 -8.97 20.16
C ARG A 119 6.68 -9.97 21.05
#